data_AF-A0A1S7PN47-F1
#
_entry.id   AF-A0A1S7PN47-F1
#
_cell.length_a   1.000
_cell.length_b   1.000
_cell.length_c   1.000
_cell.angle_alpha   90.00
_cell.angle_beta   90.00
_cell.angle_gamma   90.00
#
_symmetry.space_group_name_H-M   'P 1'
#
loop_
_entity.id
_entity.type
_entity.pdbx_description
1 polymer ?
#
loop_
_entity_poly.entity_id
_entity_poly.type
_entity_poly.pdbx_seq_one_letter_code
_entity_poly.pdbx_strand_id
1 'polypeptide(L)'
;MRMKINQKMAGGASAIGAMSRRSFLAATAAAAVPTVAVAEAAAKTDRVPQSLESQMDDCVAQLRSILMQMHPETTGCNHHLESRGDGTFWMSIQGYRKFAEYDGPGLYQVSGRLNEIVECWLERFNHVNVRTGEPIAGCFYFSSIFCVYGAAAEEIWNYAPKIIRKIRDGFPPFIEEQN
;
A
#
# COMPACT_ATOMS: atom_id res chain seq x y z
N MET A 1 24.06 -29.66 36.50
CA MET A 1 23.39 -29.10 37.69
C MET A 1 21.90 -28.97 37.35
N ARG A 2 21.03 -29.74 38.02
CA ARG A 2 19.57 -29.74 37.84
C ARG A 2 18.95 -28.77 38.85
N MET A 3 17.93 -28.00 38.46
CA MET A 3 16.88 -27.58 39.40
C MET A 3 15.52 -27.59 38.72
N LYS A 4 14.57 -28.24 39.41
CA LYS A 4 13.17 -28.48 39.06
C LYS A 4 12.27 -27.45 39.78
N ILE A 5 11.27 -26.96 39.04
CA ILE A 5 9.83 -26.88 39.34
C ILE A 5 9.38 -26.26 40.67
N ASN A 6 8.47 -25.26 40.62
CA ASN A 6 7.12 -25.40 41.21
C ASN A 6 6.12 -24.34 40.73
N GLN A 7 5.05 -24.83 40.10
CA GLN A 7 3.73 -24.19 40.03
C GLN A 7 3.09 -24.15 41.43
N LYS A 8 2.25 -23.15 41.70
CA LYS A 8 1.01 -23.36 42.47
C LYS A 8 -0.07 -22.33 42.11
N MET A 9 -1.25 -22.86 41.79
CA MET A 9 -2.52 -22.16 41.58
C MET A 9 -3.16 -21.70 42.90
N ALA A 10 -3.99 -20.66 42.82
CA ALA A 10 -5.31 -20.51 43.46
C ALA A 10 -5.95 -19.21 42.87
N GLY A 11 -7.20 -19.10 42.43
CA GLY A 11 -8.39 -19.93 42.66
C GLY A 11 -9.51 -19.07 43.29
N GLY A 12 -10.64 -18.91 42.60
CA GLY A 12 -11.92 -18.38 43.11
C GLY A 12 -12.41 -17.12 42.38
N ALA A 13 -13.32 -17.17 41.40
CA ALA A 13 -14.80 -17.38 41.46
C ALA A 13 -15.51 -16.20 42.19
N SER A 14 -16.51 -15.49 41.66
CA SER A 14 -17.71 -15.84 40.86
C SER A 14 -18.25 -14.57 40.15
N ALA A 15 -18.74 -14.63 38.89
CA ALA A 15 -20.16 -14.72 38.46
C ALA A 15 -20.96 -13.41 38.69
N ILE A 16 -21.84 -12.85 37.83
CA ILE A 16 -22.87 -13.37 36.89
C ILE A 16 -23.29 -12.20 35.95
N GLY A 17 -23.70 -12.47 34.70
CA GLY A 17 -24.57 -11.58 33.89
C GLY A 17 -24.17 -11.47 32.40
N ALA A 18 -24.39 -12.50 31.57
CA ALA A 18 -25.62 -12.74 30.78
C ALA A 18 -25.72 -11.97 29.44
N MET A 19 -25.83 -12.77 28.37
CA MET A 19 -26.43 -12.51 27.04
C MET A 19 -25.58 -11.80 25.96
N SER A 20 -25.08 -12.56 24.98
CA SER A 20 -25.79 -12.73 23.69
C SER A 20 -25.02 -13.65 22.74
N ARG A 21 -25.74 -14.62 22.15
CA ARG A 21 -25.23 -15.66 21.27
C ARG A 21 -25.14 -15.15 19.83
N ARG A 22 -23.99 -15.27 19.17
CA ARG A 22 -23.94 -15.67 17.75
C ARG A 22 -22.81 -16.67 17.52
N SER A 23 -23.25 -17.88 17.26
CA SER A 23 -22.47 -19.08 17.02
C SER A 23 -21.70 -18.98 15.70
N PHE A 24 -20.38 -19.16 15.75
CA PHE A 24 -19.60 -19.60 14.60
C PHE A 24 -19.69 -21.12 14.54
N LEU A 25 -20.48 -21.67 13.61
CA LEU A 25 -20.48 -23.09 13.35
C LEU A 25 -19.26 -23.45 12.50
N ALA A 26 -18.46 -24.34 13.08
CA ALA A 26 -17.24 -24.91 12.54
C ALA A 26 -17.50 -25.71 11.26
N ALA A 27 -16.60 -25.54 10.28
CA ALA A 27 -16.52 -26.34 9.08
C ALA A 27 -15.49 -27.46 9.27
N THR A 28 -15.96 -28.68 9.50
CA THR A 28 -15.21 -29.90 9.20
C THR A 28 -16.19 -30.99 8.78
N ALA A 29 -16.27 -31.27 7.48
CA ALA A 29 -16.76 -32.55 6.99
C ALA A 29 -16.02 -32.90 5.69
N ALA A 30 -15.51 -34.13 5.69
CA ALA A 30 -14.65 -34.74 4.70
C ALA A 30 -15.29 -34.88 3.32
N ALA A 31 -14.43 -35.06 2.32
CA ALA A 31 -14.74 -35.31 0.93
C ALA A 31 -15.79 -36.41 0.72
N ALA A 32 -16.92 -36.01 0.12
CA ALA A 32 -17.76 -36.87 -0.69
C ALA A 32 -18.27 -35.99 -1.85
N VAL A 33 -17.96 -36.39 -3.08
CA VAL A 33 -18.48 -35.75 -4.30
C VAL A 33 -19.97 -36.07 -4.41
N PRO A 34 -20.83 -35.09 -4.70
CA PRO A 34 -22.01 -35.35 -5.50
C PRO A 34 -22.06 -34.39 -6.69
N THR A 35 -21.72 -34.91 -7.86
CA THR A 35 -22.27 -34.45 -9.14
C THR A 35 -23.76 -34.76 -9.16
N VAL A 36 -24.63 -33.84 -8.72
CA VAL A 36 -26.04 -33.80 -9.13
C VAL A 36 -26.55 -32.36 -9.09
N ALA A 37 -26.85 -31.85 -10.29
CA ALA A 37 -27.85 -30.84 -10.62
C ALA A 37 -28.42 -29.97 -9.50
N VAL A 38 -27.96 -28.71 -9.41
CA VAL A 38 -28.78 -27.61 -8.90
C VAL A 38 -29.50 -26.99 -10.10
N ALA A 39 -30.53 -27.68 -10.56
CA ALA A 39 -31.65 -27.04 -11.23
C ALA A 39 -32.68 -26.66 -10.16
N GLU A 40 -33.28 -25.48 -10.33
CA GLU A 40 -34.44 -24.97 -9.59
C GLU A 40 -34.21 -24.43 -8.17
N ALA A 41 -33.74 -23.20 -8.12
CA ALA A 41 -34.40 -22.16 -7.31
C ALA A 41 -34.32 -20.81 -8.05
N ALA A 42 -34.85 -20.78 -9.27
CA ALA A 42 -35.13 -19.53 -9.98
C ALA A 42 -36.35 -18.88 -9.30
N ALA A 43 -36.11 -18.17 -8.21
CA ALA A 43 -37.03 -17.14 -7.75
C ALA A 43 -37.18 -16.14 -8.90
N LYS A 44 -38.41 -16.02 -9.42
CA LYS A 44 -38.81 -15.08 -10.45
C LYS A 44 -38.45 -13.66 -10.06
N THR A 45 -37.28 -13.21 -10.49
CA THR A 45 -37.03 -11.83 -10.83
C THR A 45 -36.82 -11.80 -12.34
N ASP A 46 -37.60 -11.00 -13.06
CA ASP A 46 -37.47 -10.69 -14.50
C ASP A 46 -36.15 -9.97 -14.84
N ARG A 47 -35.04 -10.43 -14.26
CA ARG A 47 -33.71 -9.93 -14.55
C ARG A 47 -33.03 -10.95 -15.43
N VAL A 48 -32.85 -10.57 -16.69
CA VAL A 48 -31.89 -11.19 -17.60
C VAL A 48 -30.62 -11.49 -16.80
N PRO A 49 -30.09 -12.73 -16.84
CA PRO A 49 -28.83 -13.05 -16.18
C PRO A 49 -27.77 -12.03 -16.61
N GLN A 50 -27.15 -11.32 -15.65
CA GLN A 50 -26.07 -10.40 -15.98
C GLN A 50 -24.99 -11.16 -16.73
N SER A 51 -24.46 -10.55 -17.79
CA SER A 51 -23.31 -11.10 -18.48
C SER A 51 -22.12 -11.20 -17.52
N LEU A 52 -21.20 -12.13 -17.77
CA LEU A 52 -20.02 -12.31 -16.91
C LEU A 52 -19.15 -11.04 -16.90
N GLU A 53 -19.14 -10.29 -18.01
CA GLU A 53 -18.47 -9.00 -18.12
C GLU A 53 -19.08 -7.98 -17.17
N SER A 54 -20.42 -7.87 -17.13
CA SER A 54 -21.10 -6.96 -16.19
C SER A 54 -20.84 -7.34 -14.73
N GLN A 55 -20.80 -8.64 -14.41
CA GLN A 55 -20.47 -9.10 -13.05
C GLN A 55 -19.02 -8.78 -12.68
N MET A 56 -18.10 -8.87 -13.64
CA MET A 56 -16.70 -8.49 -13.45
C MET A 56 -16.57 -6.99 -13.20
N ASP A 57 -17.25 -6.16 -13.98
CA ASP A 57 -17.26 -4.70 -13.82
C ASP A 57 -17.78 -4.29 -12.43
N ASP A 58 -18.88 -4.90 -11.98
CA ASP A 58 -19.45 -4.69 -10.65
C ASP A 58 -18.46 -5.10 -9.55
N CYS A 59 -17.77 -6.23 -9.72
CA CYS A 59 -16.76 -6.71 -8.79
C CYS A 59 -15.56 -5.76 -8.70
N VAL A 60 -15.04 -5.30 -9.84
CA VAL A 60 -13.93 -4.32 -9.90
C VAL A 60 -14.33 -3.00 -9.27
N ALA A 61 -15.57 -2.54 -9.49
CA ALA A 61 -16.08 -1.33 -8.87
C ALA A 61 -16.13 -1.45 -7.33
N GLN A 62 -16.59 -2.59 -6.81
CA GLN A 62 -16.60 -2.87 -5.38
C GLN A 62 -15.18 -2.93 -4.80
N LEU A 63 -14.25 -3.63 -5.45
CA LEU A 63 -12.85 -3.69 -5.03
C LEU A 63 -12.21 -2.31 -4.99
N ARG A 64 -12.43 -1.47 -6.00
CA ARG A 64 -11.93 -0.08 -6.02
C ARG A 64 -12.49 0.72 -4.86
N SER A 65 -13.78 0.59 -4.57
CA SER A 65 -14.43 1.28 -3.45
C SER A 65 -13.80 0.88 -2.10
N ILE A 66 -13.61 -0.42 -1.87
CA ILE A 66 -12.97 -0.93 -0.65
C ILE A 66 -11.54 -0.40 -0.53
N LEU A 67 -10.74 -0.51 -1.59
CA LEU A 67 -9.36 -0.03 -1.57
C LEU A 67 -9.26 1.47 -1.33
N MET A 68 -10.14 2.28 -1.92
CA MET A 68 -10.17 3.72 -1.66
C MET A 68 -10.58 4.06 -0.22
N GLN A 69 -11.46 3.26 0.40
CA GLN A 69 -11.81 3.42 1.82
C GLN A 69 -10.66 3.02 2.75
N MET A 70 -9.91 1.98 2.39
CA MET A 70 -8.74 1.52 3.16
C MET A 70 -7.54 2.47 3.05
N HIS A 71 -7.45 3.23 1.95
CA HIS A 71 -6.33 4.11 1.64
C HIS A 71 -6.80 5.55 1.38
N PRO A 72 -7.24 6.30 2.42
CA PRO A 72 -7.87 7.61 2.27
C PRO A 72 -6.98 8.69 1.66
N GLU A 73 -5.66 8.51 1.69
CA GLU A 73 -4.67 9.36 1.00
C GLU A 73 -4.68 9.21 -0.53
N THR A 74 -5.33 8.17 -1.04
CA THR A 74 -5.49 7.90 -2.47
C THR A 74 -6.50 8.86 -3.07
N THR A 75 -6.08 9.64 -4.07
CA THR A 75 -6.94 10.62 -4.76
C THR A 75 -7.73 10.02 -5.91
N GLY A 76 -7.38 8.82 -6.35
CA GLY A 76 -8.10 8.09 -7.38
C GLY A 76 -7.51 6.70 -7.59
N CYS A 77 -8.22 5.90 -8.36
CA CYS A 77 -7.83 4.52 -8.62
C CYS A 77 -8.06 4.21 -10.09
N ASN A 78 -7.08 3.64 -10.78
CA ASN A 78 -7.21 3.13 -12.14
C ASN A 78 -7.26 1.60 -12.09
N HIS A 79 -7.92 1.00 -13.07
CA HIS A 79 -7.88 -0.44 -13.26
C HIS A 79 -7.67 -0.74 -14.75
N HIS A 80 -7.08 -1.90 -15.01
CA HIS A 80 -6.89 -2.41 -16.36
C HIS A 80 -7.19 -3.91 -16.35
N LEU A 81 -7.99 -4.34 -17.33
CA LEU A 81 -8.27 -5.74 -17.59
C LEU A 81 -7.94 -6.02 -19.05
N GLU A 82 -7.01 -6.93 -19.28
CA GLU A 82 -6.57 -7.40 -20.60
C GLU A 82 -6.95 -8.87 -20.73
N SER A 83 -7.61 -9.24 -21.82
CA SER A 83 -7.82 -10.63 -22.22
C SER A 83 -6.95 -10.95 -23.42
N ARG A 84 -6.28 -12.09 -23.41
CA ARG A 84 -5.36 -12.52 -24.47
C ARG A 84 -5.96 -13.67 -25.27
N GLY A 85 -5.56 -13.78 -26.53
CA GLY A 85 -6.08 -14.80 -27.46
C GLY A 85 -5.71 -16.24 -27.09
N ASP A 86 -4.78 -16.44 -26.16
CA ASP A 86 -4.40 -17.74 -25.60
C ASP A 86 -5.27 -18.16 -24.40
N GLY A 87 -6.29 -17.37 -24.05
CA GLY A 87 -7.17 -17.61 -22.90
C GLY A 87 -6.61 -17.13 -21.56
N THR A 88 -5.40 -16.54 -21.54
CA THR A 88 -4.89 -15.87 -20.34
C THR A 88 -5.48 -14.47 -20.18
N PHE A 89 -5.44 -13.94 -18.96
CA PHE A 89 -5.89 -12.59 -18.66
C PHE A 89 -4.92 -11.89 -17.70
N TRP A 90 -4.87 -10.57 -17.76
CA TRP A 90 -4.14 -9.72 -16.83
C TRP A 90 -5.12 -8.72 -16.22
N MET A 91 -5.14 -8.62 -14.89
CA MET A 91 -5.86 -7.56 -14.18
C MET A 91 -4.90 -6.77 -13.30
N SER A 92 -4.98 -5.44 -13.33
CA SER A 92 -4.30 -4.56 -12.39
C SER A 92 -5.27 -3.52 -11.83
N ILE A 93 -5.11 -3.19 -10.55
CA ILE A 93 -5.80 -2.10 -9.86
C ILE A 93 -4.71 -1.27 -9.17
N GLN A 94 -4.67 0.03 -9.46
CA GLN A 94 -3.64 0.92 -8.96
C GLN A 94 -4.26 2.17 -8.36
N GLY A 95 -4.01 2.40 -7.07
CA GLY A 95 -4.28 3.68 -6.42
C GLY A 95 -3.21 4.70 -6.77
N TYR A 96 -3.61 5.96 -6.95
CA TYR A 96 -2.68 7.08 -7.08
C TYR A 96 -3.07 8.21 -6.14
N ARG A 97 -2.05 8.86 -5.60
CA ARG A 97 -2.17 10.02 -4.73
C ARG A 97 -1.56 11.24 -5.40
N LYS A 98 -2.02 12.42 -5.00
CA LYS A 98 -1.30 13.67 -5.26
C LYS A 98 -0.07 13.73 -4.36
N PHE A 99 1.06 14.04 -4.96
CA PHE A 99 2.31 14.33 -4.26
C PHE A 99 2.45 15.84 -4.07
N ALA A 100 3.10 16.25 -3.00
CA ALA A 100 3.40 17.64 -2.75
C ALA A 100 4.48 18.16 -3.73
N GLU A 101 4.47 19.46 -3.98
CA GLU A 101 5.55 20.11 -4.71
C GLU A 101 6.76 20.30 -3.80
N TYR A 102 7.95 20.42 -4.41
CA TYR A 102 9.17 20.71 -3.68
C TYR A 102 9.17 22.16 -3.20
N ASP A 103 9.37 22.35 -1.89
CA ASP A 103 9.32 23.65 -1.20
C ASP A 103 10.69 23.97 -0.56
N GLY A 104 11.76 23.86 -1.36
CA GLY A 104 13.12 24.19 -0.95
C GLY A 104 13.85 23.09 -0.15
N PRO A 105 15.13 23.28 0.17
CA PRO A 105 15.93 22.24 0.81
C PRO A 105 15.37 21.82 2.18
N GLY A 106 15.54 20.55 2.53
CA GLY A 106 15.12 20.04 3.82
C GLY A 106 14.86 18.54 3.86
N LEU A 107 14.36 18.06 4.99
CA LEU A 107 13.99 16.66 5.19
C LEU A 107 12.54 16.45 4.75
N TYR A 108 12.33 15.47 3.88
CA TYR A 108 11.04 15.11 3.33
C TYR A 108 10.68 13.67 3.64
N GLN A 109 9.38 13.41 3.75
CA GLN A 109 8.85 12.07 3.60
C GLN A 109 8.53 11.85 2.12
N VAL A 110 9.10 10.82 1.51
CA VAL A 110 8.90 10.52 0.08
C VAL A 110 8.48 9.07 -0.11
N SER A 111 7.77 8.81 -1.20
CA SER A 111 7.56 7.45 -1.68
C SER A 111 8.77 7.05 -2.53
N GLY A 112 9.51 6.06 -2.04
CA GLY A 112 10.73 5.52 -2.63
C GLY A 112 10.48 4.72 -3.92
N ARG A 113 11.53 4.07 -4.42
CA ARG A 113 11.51 3.45 -5.76
C ARG A 113 10.70 2.16 -5.79
N LEU A 114 10.69 1.41 -4.68
CA LEU A 114 9.93 0.18 -4.50
C LEU A 114 8.58 0.44 -3.80
N ASN A 115 8.11 1.70 -3.81
CA ASN A 115 6.90 2.19 -3.14
C ASN A 115 6.94 2.14 -1.61
N GLU A 116 8.12 2.01 -1.02
CA GLU A 116 8.38 2.23 0.40
C GLU A 116 8.19 3.71 0.77
N ILE A 117 7.88 3.98 2.04
CA ILE A 117 7.92 5.35 2.56
C ILE A 117 9.26 5.53 3.27
N VAL A 118 10.03 6.52 2.84
CA VAL A 118 11.36 6.82 3.36
C VAL A 118 11.50 8.29 3.70
N GLU A 119 12.43 8.59 4.61
CA GLU A 119 12.85 9.95 4.89
C GLU A 119 14.06 10.26 4.01
N CYS A 120 14.00 11.34 3.24
CA CYS A 120 15.10 11.78 2.41
C CYS A 120 15.32 13.26 2.62
N TRP A 121 16.56 13.67 2.85
CA TRP A 121 16.92 15.05 2.65
C TRP A 121 17.00 15.32 1.14
N LEU A 122 16.35 16.38 0.68
CA LEU A 122 16.28 16.74 -0.74
C LEU A 122 16.84 18.13 -0.97
N GLU A 123 17.66 18.26 -2.00
CA GLU A 123 18.10 19.53 -2.56
C GLU A 123 18.00 19.51 -4.08
N ARG A 124 17.50 20.60 -4.66
CA ARG A 124 17.31 20.75 -6.10
C ARG A 124 18.44 21.57 -6.70
N PHE A 125 19.06 21.02 -7.74
CA PHE A 125 20.09 21.67 -8.53
C PHE A 125 19.59 21.88 -9.96
N ASN A 126 19.81 23.08 -10.50
CA ASN A 126 19.50 23.35 -11.90
C ASN A 126 20.67 22.89 -12.77
N HIS A 127 20.36 22.32 -13.94
CA HIS A 127 21.35 22.19 -14.98
C HIS A 127 21.73 23.58 -15.48
N VAL A 128 23.02 23.77 -15.74
CA VAL A 128 23.55 25.02 -16.28
C VAL A 128 24.06 24.81 -17.70
N ASN A 129 23.88 25.81 -18.55
CA ASN A 129 24.47 25.82 -19.87
C ASN A 129 25.99 25.96 -19.74
N VAL A 130 26.74 24.99 -20.27
CA VAL A 130 28.21 24.94 -20.14
C VAL A 130 28.91 26.17 -20.74
N ARG A 131 28.30 26.83 -21.75
CA ARG A 131 28.89 28.00 -22.41
C ARG A 131 28.60 29.32 -21.70
N THR A 132 27.38 29.49 -21.19
CA THR A 132 26.94 30.77 -20.60
C THR A 132 26.94 30.77 -19.07
N GLY A 133 26.98 29.59 -18.44
CA GLY A 133 26.83 29.42 -17.00
C GLY A 133 25.40 29.61 -16.48
N GLU A 134 24.44 29.95 -17.36
CA GLU A 134 23.07 30.24 -16.96
C GLU A 134 22.24 28.97 -16.73
N PRO A 135 21.28 28.97 -15.78
CA PRO A 135 20.36 27.86 -15.58
C PRO A 135 19.50 27.57 -16.82
N ILE A 136 19.33 26.29 -17.13
CA ILE A 136 18.42 25.83 -18.18
C ILE A 136 17.02 25.68 -17.56
N ALA A 137 16.08 26.50 -18.04
CA ALA A 137 14.71 26.49 -17.53
C ALA A 137 14.07 25.10 -17.66
N GLY A 138 13.52 24.60 -16.55
CA GLY A 138 12.86 23.29 -16.49
C GLY A 138 13.81 22.09 -16.40
N CYS A 139 15.12 22.28 -16.50
CA CYS A 139 16.10 21.19 -16.35
C CYS A 139 16.74 21.26 -14.96
N PHE A 140 16.34 20.35 -14.09
CA PHE A 140 16.90 20.21 -12.74
C PHE A 140 16.99 18.75 -12.34
N TYR A 141 17.82 18.48 -11.34
CA TYR A 141 17.91 17.19 -10.67
C TYR A 141 17.86 17.38 -9.16
N PHE A 142 17.52 16.33 -8.43
CA PHE A 142 17.64 16.31 -6.99
C PHE A 142 18.90 15.55 -6.58
N SER A 143 19.66 16.11 -5.64
CA SER A 143 20.45 15.27 -4.73
C SER A 143 19.53 14.82 -3.60
N SER A 144 19.66 13.57 -3.21
CA SER A 144 18.88 12.98 -2.14
C SER A 144 19.76 12.19 -1.19
N ILE A 145 19.61 12.43 0.10
CA ILE A 145 20.27 11.65 1.16
C ILE A 145 19.19 10.87 1.89
N PHE A 146 19.15 9.56 1.69
CA PHE A 146 18.26 8.68 2.42
C PHE A 146 18.64 8.67 3.89
N CYS A 147 17.63 8.80 4.73
CA CYS A 147 17.77 8.88 6.16
C CYS A 147 17.10 7.66 6.81
N VAL A 148 17.84 7.00 7.70
CA VAL A 148 17.30 5.92 8.54
C VAL A 148 17.30 6.45 9.97
N TYR A 149 16.10 6.62 10.54
CA TYR A 149 15.92 7.24 11.87
C TYR A 149 16.58 8.62 12.01
N GLY A 150 16.55 9.42 10.94
CA GLY A 150 17.14 10.76 10.92
C GLY A 150 18.66 10.82 10.71
N ALA A 151 19.36 9.69 10.61
CA ALA A 151 20.78 9.62 10.25
C ALA A 151 20.95 9.35 8.75
N ALA A 152 21.93 9.99 8.12
CA ALA A 152 22.23 9.78 6.71
C ALA A 152 22.74 8.34 6.47
N ALA A 153 22.20 7.68 5.46
CA ALA A 153 22.52 6.29 5.12
C ALA A 153 23.12 6.16 3.72
N GLU A 154 22.51 6.80 2.72
CA GLU A 154 22.92 6.68 1.32
C GLU A 154 22.64 7.99 0.57
N GLU A 155 23.57 8.42 -0.28
CA GLU A 155 23.38 9.56 -1.18
C GLU A 155 23.10 9.07 -2.61
N ILE A 156 22.03 9.58 -3.21
CA ILE A 156 21.62 9.27 -4.58
C ILE A 156 21.44 10.56 -5.37
N TRP A 157 22.08 10.59 -6.54
CA TRP A 157 21.98 11.67 -7.53
C TRP A 157 20.92 11.36 -8.58
N ASN A 158 20.31 12.40 -9.15
CA ASN A 158 19.26 12.30 -10.18
C ASN A 158 18.03 11.52 -9.70
N TYR A 159 17.70 11.66 -8.42
CA TYR A 159 16.50 11.07 -7.86
C TYR A 159 15.25 11.87 -8.30
N ALA A 160 14.17 11.16 -8.62
CA ALA A 160 12.87 11.75 -8.97
C ALA A 160 11.88 11.51 -7.79
N PRO A 161 11.92 12.35 -6.74
CA PRO A 161 11.18 12.11 -5.51
C PRO A 161 9.68 12.25 -5.72
N LYS A 162 8.93 11.27 -5.21
CA LYS A 162 7.47 11.39 -5.04
C LYS A 162 7.18 11.93 -3.64
N ILE A 163 7.17 13.26 -3.50
CA ILE A 163 7.12 13.93 -2.19
C ILE A 163 5.75 13.75 -1.54
N ILE A 164 5.71 13.16 -0.35
CA ILE A 164 4.50 13.03 0.45
C ILE A 164 4.26 14.32 1.24
N ARG A 165 5.31 14.80 1.93
CA ARG A 165 5.30 16.06 2.71
C ARG A 165 6.72 16.46 3.10
N LYS A 166 6.90 17.75 3.42
CA LYS A 166 8.09 18.23 4.14
C LYS A 166 7.96 17.91 5.64
N ILE A 167 9.02 17.39 6.23
CA ILE A 167 9.09 17.09 7.67
C ILE A 167 9.69 18.28 8.41
N ARG A 168 10.83 18.81 7.92
CA ARG A 168 11.49 19.98 8.51
C ARG A 168 12.39 20.69 7.50
N ASP A 169 12.57 21.99 7.71
CA ASP A 169 13.66 22.77 7.14
C ASP A 169 15.00 22.44 7.81
N GLY A 170 16.10 22.84 7.17
CA GLY A 170 17.43 22.82 7.78
C GLY A 170 18.50 22.20 6.90
N PHE A 171 19.60 21.85 7.57
CA PHE A 171 20.82 21.38 6.93
C PHE A 171 20.79 19.87 6.62
N PRO A 172 21.55 19.42 5.61
CA PRO A 172 21.67 18.00 5.32
C PRO A 172 22.23 17.26 6.54
N PRO A 173 21.75 16.02 6.81
CA PRO A 173 22.41 15.17 7.78
C PRO A 173 23.79 14.78 7.27
N PHE A 174 24.79 14.85 8.15
CA PHE A 174 26.15 14.42 7.81
C PHE A 174 26.17 12.89 7.70
N ILE A 175 26.78 12.38 6.62
CA ILE A 175 27.17 10.97 6.54
C ILE A 175 28.38 10.81 7.45
N GLU A 176 28.22 10.13 8.59
CA GLU A 176 29.37 9.72 9.38
C GLU A 176 30.16 8.69 8.56
N GLU A 177 31.31 9.09 8.02
CA GLU A 177 32.26 8.15 7.46
C GLU A 177 32.72 7.21 8.57
N GLN A 178 32.29 5.94 8.51
CA GLN A 178 32.82 4.90 9.38
C GLN A 178 34.29 4.67 8.99
N ASN A 179 35.21 5.25 9.76
CA ASN A 179 36.65 4.94 9.72
C ASN A 179 36.94 3.50 10.17
#